data_AF-A0A259SDV5-F1
#
_entry.id   AF-A0A259SDV5-F1
#
_cell.length_a   1.000
_cell.length_b   1.000
_cell.length_c   1.000
_cell.angle_alpha   90.00
_cell.angle_beta   90.00
_cell.angle_gamma   90.00
#
_symmetry.space_group_name_H-M   'P 1'
#
loop_
_entity.id
_entity.type
_entity.pdbx_description
1 polymer ?
#
loop_
_entity_poly.entity_id
_entity_poly.type
_entity_poly.pdbx_seq_one_letter_code
_entity_poly.pdbx_strand_id
1 'polypeptide(L)' 'MAVKQASAARVQRDLTAIAAGQRMAGAEPTPADMDAARAVLEHRLTADEAVSQRLADIDRAHGISR' A
#
# COMPACT_ATOMS: atom_id res chain seq x y z
N MET A 1 -6.71 11.38 19.75
CA MET A 1 -7.22 11.89 18.46
C MET A 1 -8.01 10.78 17.79
N ALA A 2 -9.30 10.97 17.51
CA ALA A 2 -10.07 9.99 16.74
C ALA A 2 -9.71 10.15 15.25
N VAL A 3 -9.05 9.15 14.67
CA VAL A 3 -8.74 9.15 13.24
C VAL A 3 -10.05 8.97 12.48
N LYS A 4 -10.45 9.98 11.72
CA LYS A 4 -11.68 9.95 10.94
C LYS A 4 -11.46 8.98 9.77
N GLN A 5 -12.05 7.79 9.83
CA GLN A 5 -11.95 6.82 8.73
C GLN A 5 -12.32 7.49 7.40
N ALA A 6 -11.48 7.31 6.39
CA ALA A 6 -11.78 7.76 5.04
C ALA A 6 -13.02 7.03 4.51
N SER A 7 -13.92 7.74 3.84
CA SER A 7 -15.05 7.09 3.18
C SER A 7 -14.56 6.15 2.08
N ALA A 8 -15.25 5.04 1.85
CA ALA A 8 -14.88 4.07 0.80
C ALA A 8 -14.69 4.73 -0.58
N ALA A 9 -15.52 5.72 -0.91
CA ALA A 9 -15.39 6.50 -2.16
C ALA A 9 -14.09 7.32 -2.22
N ARG A 10 -13.62 7.85 -1.09
CA ARG A 10 -12.32 8.56 -1.03
C ARG A 10 -11.17 7.58 -1.21
N VAL A 11 -11.18 6.46 -0.48
CA VAL A 11 -10.16 5.42 -0.59
C VAL A 11 -10.04 4.93 -2.03
N GLN A 12 -11.16 4.68 -2.71
CA GLN A 12 -11.14 4.23 -4.11
C GLN A 12 -10.54 5.26 -5.07
N ARG A 13 -10.85 6.55 -4.89
CA ARG A 13 -10.24 7.62 -5.70
C ARG A 13 -8.73 7.69 -5.48
N ASP A 14 -8.31 7.64 -4.22
CA ASP A 14 -6.90 7.75 -3.85
C ASP A 14 -6.11 6.53 -4.39
N LEU A 15 -6.66 5.31 -4.30
CA LEU A 15 -6.08 4.11 -4.93
C LEU A 15 -5.95 4.25 -6.46
N THR A 16 -6.96 4.83 -7.11
CA THR A 16 -6.93 5.06 -8.57
C THR A 16 -5.81 6.04 -8.94
N ALA A 17 -5.63 7.11 -8.16
CA ALA A 17 -4.55 8.07 -8.36
C ALA A 17 -3.17 7.45 -8.13
N ILE A 18 -3.03 6.61 -7.09
CA ILE A 18 -1.78 5.88 -6.80
C ILE A 18 -1.40 4.97 -7.98
N ALA A 19 -2.35 4.16 -8.46
CA ALA A 19 -2.12 3.26 -9.59
C ALA A 19 -1.73 4.03 -10.87
N ALA A 20 -2.40 5.16 -11.15
CA ALA A 20 -2.05 6.01 -12.27
C ALA A 20 -0.63 6.58 -12.13
N GLY A 21 -0.25 7.07 -10.94
CA GLY A 21 1.09 7.60 -10.67
C GLY A 21 2.19 6.56 -10.87
N GLN A 22 1.99 5.32 -10.41
CA GLN A 22 2.95 4.23 -10.63
C GLN A 22 3.09 3.88 -12.12
N ARG A 23 1.98 3.79 -12.86
CA ARG A 23 2.02 3.55 -14.31
C ARG A 23 2.72 4.66 -15.08
N MET A 24 2.49 5.91 -14.68
CA MET A 24 3.21 7.07 -15.24
C MET A 24 4.71 6.99 -14.97
N ALA A 25 5.12 6.40 -13.84
CA ALA A 25 6.51 6.13 -13.50
C ALA A 25 7.07 4.85 -14.17
N GLY A 26 6.29 4.17 -15.02
CA GLY A 26 6.71 2.94 -15.72
C GLY A 26 6.65 1.67 -14.87
N ALA A 27 6.01 1.72 -13.70
CA ALA A 27 5.79 0.55 -12.85
C ALA A 27 4.33 0.08 -12.95
N GLU A 28 4.09 -1.24 -13.01
CA GLU A 28 2.74 -1.78 -12.86
C GLU A 28 2.52 -2.18 -11.39
N PRO A 29 1.57 -1.55 -10.68
CA PRO A 29 1.22 -1.94 -9.32
C PRO A 29 0.78 -3.39 -9.25
N THR A 30 1.32 -4.16 -8.30
CA THR A 30 0.80 -5.50 -8.03
C THR A 30 -0.44 -5.44 -7.13
N PRO A 31 -1.29 -6.48 -7.10
CA PRO A 31 -2.41 -6.55 -6.17
C PRO A 31 -1.99 -6.35 -4.71
N ALA A 32 -0.83 -6.88 -4.31
CA ALA A 32 -0.29 -6.72 -2.96
C ALA A 32 0.07 -5.26 -2.63
N ASP A 33 0.58 -4.50 -3.60
CA ASP A 33 0.89 -3.07 -3.40
C ASP A 33 -0.41 -2.26 -3.23
N MET A 34 -1.45 -2.62 -3.97
CA MET A 34 -2.78 -2.00 -3.86
C MET A 34 -3.47 -2.32 -2.54
N ASP A 35 -3.34 -3.55 -2.03
CA ASP A 35 -3.88 -3.94 -0.73
C ASP A 35 -3.15 -3.25 0.43
N ALA A 36 -1.83 -3.10 0.34
CA ALA A 36 -1.04 -2.32 1.29
C ALA A 36 -1.43 -0.83 1.27
N ALA A 37 -1.55 -0.23 0.09
CA ALA A 37 -2.01 1.15 -0.07
C ALA A 37 -3.42 1.34 0.53
N ARG A 38 -4.34 0.38 0.34
CA ARG A 38 -5.68 0.41 0.93
C ARG A 38 -5.61 0.37 2.46
N ALA A 39 -4.78 -0.50 3.03
CA ALA A 39 -4.61 -0.59 4.49
C ALA A 39 -4.08 0.71 5.11
N VAL A 40 -3.20 1.42 4.40
CA VAL A 40 -2.69 2.74 4.82
C VAL A 40 -3.78 3.81 4.74
N LEU A 41 -4.53 3.87 3.63
CA LEU A 41 -5.61 4.85 3.44
C LEU A 41 -6.77 4.65 4.43
N GLU A 42 -7.00 3.42 4.87
CA GLU A 42 -8.00 3.06 5.89
C GLU A 42 -7.47 3.20 7.32
N HIS A 43 -6.21 3.62 7.49
CA HIS A 43 -5.53 3.72 8.79
C HIS A 43 -5.46 2.40 9.57
N ARG A 44 -5.49 1.26 8.87
CA ARG A 44 -5.24 -0.07 9.45
C ARG A 44 -3.74 -0.33 9.65
N LEU A 45 -2.91 0.32 8.84
CA LEU A 45 -1.46 0.34 8.95
C LEU A 45 -0.95 1.77 8.77
N THR A 46 0.19 2.08 9.37
CA THR A 46 1.01 3.21 8.96
C THR A 46 1.76 2.88 7.66
N ALA A 47 2.22 3.92 6.95
CA ALA A 47 3.03 3.71 5.75
C ALA A 47 4.31 2.91 6.04
N ASP A 48 4.97 3.20 7.16
CA ASP A 48 6.21 2.51 7.57
C ASP A 48 5.97 1.02 7.88
N GLU A 49 4.85 0.70 8.55
CA GLU A 49 4.47 -0.70 8.79
C GLU A 49 4.17 -1.44 7.49
N ALA A 50 3.47 -0.80 6.54
CA ALA A 50 3.18 -1.40 5.24
C ALA A 50 4.46 -1.66 4.43
N VAL A 51 5.41 -0.71 4.42
CA VAL A 51 6.72 -0.91 3.77
C VAL A 51 7.52 -2.01 4.45
N SER A 52 7.54 -2.04 5.79
CA SER A 52 8.27 -3.05 6.56
C SER A 52 7.74 -4.47 6.30
N GLN A 53 6.41 -4.64 6.25
CA GLN A 53 5.79 -5.92 5.90
C GLN A 53 6.13 -6.33 4.46
N ARG A 54 6.03 -5.39 3.51
CA ARG A 54 6.34 -5.67 2.11
C ARG A 54 7.79 -6.09 1.90
N LEU A 55 8.74 -5.43 2.58
CA LEU A 55 10.14 -5.81 2.58
C LEU A 55 10.35 -7.20 3.17
N ALA A 56 9.72 -7.51 4.30
CA ALA A 56 9.81 -8.83 4.91
C ALA A 56 9.26 -9.94 4.01
N ASP A 57 8.18 -9.67 3.26
CA ASP A 57 7.61 -10.62 2.30
C ASP A 57 8.52 -10.84 1.09
N ILE A 58 9.17 -9.77 0.58
CA ILE A 58 10.18 -9.85 -0.48
C ILE A 58 11.38 -10.66 0.02
N ASP A 59 11.92 -10.34 1.19
CA ASP A 59 13.04 -11.04 1.79
C ASP A 59 12.73 -12.53 1.91
N ARG A 60 11.53 -12.89 2.42
CA ARG A 60 11.08 -14.29 2.49
C ARG A 60 10.97 -14.96 1.12
N ALA A 61 10.44 -14.27 0.11
CA ALA A 61 10.32 -14.81 -1.24
C ALA A 61 11.67 -15.07 -1.91
N HIS A 62 12.70 -14.32 -1.54
CA HIS A 62 14.07 -14.47 -2.03
C HIS A 62 14.98 -15.30 -1.11
N GLY A 63 14.44 -15.87 -0.01
CA GLY A 63 15.22 -16.64 0.95
C GLY A 63 16.22 -15.81 1.76
N ILE A 64 16.05 -14.49 1.78
CA ILE A 64 16.86 -13.57 2.58
C ILE A 64 16.32 -13.64 4.01
N SER A 65 17.15 -14.08 4.95
CA SER A 65 16.88 -14.01 6.38
C SER A 65 17.84 -12.99 6.97
N ARG A 66 17.32 -11.93 7.59
CA ARG A 66 18.11 -10.88 8.23
C ARG A 66 18.13 -11.04 9.74
#